data_AF-A0A4Y2SSZ7-F1
#
_entry.id   AF-A0A4Y2SSZ7-F1
#
_cell.length_a   1.000
_cell.length_b   1.000
_cell.length_c   1.000
_cell.angle_alpha   90.00
_cell.angle_beta   90.00
_cell.angle_gamma   90.00
#
_symmetry.space_group_name_H-M   'P 1'
#
loop_
_entity.id
_entity.type
_entity.pdbx_description
1 polymer ?
#
loop_
_entity_poly.entity_id
_entity_poly.type
_entity_poly.pdbx_seq_one_letter_code
_entity_poly.pdbx_strand_id
1 'polypeptide(L)'
;MPKHRGKKDATYAANASSDAKEEDEEEEPFLTHTEKQRYDGWYNNLAHPDWGSIDSQLTRKAPPSYLDGVYQMAGAGRPGARALSQALMKGRDGLASRRNLTVLFTFFGKWGEATTSLKRSVNSVHPNLGGLFWYPRLGWETPPFR
;
A
#
# COMPACT_ATOMS: atom_id res chain seq x y z
N MET A 1 -58.53 49.12 -46.73
CA MET A 1 -59.17 49.04 -45.40
C MET A 1 -58.92 47.65 -44.81
N PRO A 2 -58.78 47.49 -43.47
CA PRO A 2 -58.05 46.38 -42.82
C PRO A 2 -58.93 45.46 -41.94
N LYS A 3 -58.26 44.51 -41.24
CA LYS A 3 -58.58 43.85 -39.94
C LYS A 3 -59.24 42.46 -40.02
N HIS A 4 -59.09 41.51 -39.08
CA HIS A 4 -58.11 41.16 -38.04
C HIS A 4 -58.47 39.74 -37.53
N ARG A 5 -57.44 39.03 -37.05
CA ARG A 5 -57.36 37.88 -36.11
C ARG A 5 -58.49 37.73 -35.06
N GLY A 6 -58.84 36.48 -34.68
CA GLY A 6 -59.57 36.17 -33.43
C GLY A 6 -59.74 34.67 -33.12
N LYS A 7 -59.12 34.21 -32.01
CA LYS A 7 -59.15 32.87 -31.39
C LYS A 7 -60.51 32.51 -30.79
N LYS A 8 -60.71 31.23 -30.40
CA LYS A 8 -61.45 30.82 -29.18
C LYS A 8 -61.11 29.38 -28.75
N ASP A 9 -60.61 29.27 -27.53
CA ASP A 9 -60.40 28.04 -26.76
C ASP A 9 -61.72 27.60 -26.10
N ALA A 10 -61.88 26.31 -25.79
CA ALA A 10 -62.87 25.84 -24.82
C ALA A 10 -62.41 24.56 -24.14
N THR A 11 -61.93 24.74 -22.91
CA THR A 11 -61.71 23.72 -21.88
C THR A 11 -63.02 23.31 -21.21
N TYR A 12 -63.22 22.00 -20.97
CA TYR A 12 -64.08 21.42 -19.92
C TYR A 12 -63.56 20.00 -19.64
N ALA A 13 -62.70 19.77 -18.65
CA ALA A 13 -62.95 19.57 -17.22
C ALA A 13 -63.39 18.13 -16.84
N ALA A 14 -62.55 17.55 -15.98
CA ALA A 14 -62.77 16.47 -15.00
C ALA A 14 -62.95 15.02 -15.53
N ASN A 15 -62.04 14.12 -15.13
CA ASN A 15 -62.29 13.13 -14.07
C ASN A 15 -60.99 12.35 -13.71
N ALA A 16 -60.67 12.34 -12.40
CA ALA A 16 -59.91 11.36 -11.61
C ALA A 16 -58.53 10.88 -12.12
N SER A 17 -57.40 11.20 -11.47
CA SER A 17 -56.83 10.45 -10.32
C SER A 17 -56.91 8.94 -10.57
N SER A 18 -55.85 8.15 -10.61
CA SER A 18 -54.48 8.25 -10.10
C SER A 18 -53.75 7.05 -10.67
N ASP A 19 -52.55 7.28 -11.20
CA ASP A 19 -51.40 6.38 -11.18
C ASP A 19 -50.45 6.90 -12.26
N ALA A 20 -49.76 7.98 -11.88
CA ALA A 20 -48.51 8.30 -12.52
C ALA A 20 -47.62 7.08 -12.31
N LYS A 21 -47.41 6.30 -13.37
CA LYS A 21 -46.24 5.44 -13.41
C LYS A 21 -45.07 6.42 -13.44
N GLU A 22 -44.38 6.54 -12.32
CA GLU A 22 -43.02 7.07 -12.29
C GLU A 22 -42.25 6.30 -13.37
N GLU A 23 -41.97 6.99 -14.47
CA GLU A 23 -40.96 6.53 -15.40
C GLU A 23 -39.65 6.72 -14.63
N ASP A 24 -39.19 5.64 -14.01
CA ASP A 24 -37.85 5.54 -13.46
C ASP A 24 -36.91 5.88 -14.63
N GLU A 25 -36.44 7.12 -14.68
CA GLU A 25 -35.31 7.51 -15.52
C GLU A 25 -34.13 6.67 -15.02
N GLU A 26 -33.93 5.51 -15.62
CA GLU A 26 -32.74 4.70 -15.43
C GLU A 26 -31.55 5.60 -15.82
N GLU A 27 -30.87 6.19 -14.83
CA GLU A 27 -29.64 6.92 -15.05
C GLU A 27 -28.62 5.94 -15.64
N GLU A 28 -28.48 5.96 -16.97
CA GLU A 28 -27.44 5.25 -17.71
C GLU A 28 -26.10 5.54 -17.02
N PRO A 29 -25.44 4.53 -16.44
CA PRO A 29 -24.24 4.77 -15.66
C PRO A 29 -23.21 5.39 -16.60
N PHE A 30 -22.71 6.58 -16.24
CA PHE A 30 -21.64 7.26 -16.97
C PHE A 30 -20.42 6.35 -17.11
N LEU A 31 -20.37 5.56 -18.19
CA LEU A 31 -19.26 4.69 -18.54
C LEU A 31 -18.12 5.58 -19.01
N THR A 32 -17.13 5.80 -18.15
CA THR A 32 -15.96 6.60 -18.52
C THR A 32 -15.16 5.86 -19.60
N HIS A 33 -14.99 6.46 -20.78
CA HIS A 33 -14.16 5.95 -21.87
C HIS A 33 -12.64 6.02 -21.61
N THR A 34 -12.24 6.32 -20.37
CA THR A 34 -10.83 6.45 -19.97
C THR A 34 -10.33 5.13 -19.37
N GLU A 35 -9.14 4.71 -19.78
CA GLU A 35 -8.44 3.58 -19.19
C GLU A 35 -8.22 3.81 -17.68
N LYS A 36 -8.63 2.84 -16.86
CA LYS A 36 -8.41 2.86 -15.42
C LYS A 36 -7.03 2.29 -15.11
N GLN A 37 -6.31 2.96 -14.22
CA GLN A 37 -5.02 2.48 -13.72
C GLN A 37 -5.19 1.11 -13.04
N ARG A 38 -4.28 0.19 -13.36
CA ARG A 38 -4.27 -1.14 -12.77
C ARG A 38 -3.71 -1.10 -11.35
N TYR A 39 -4.20 -2.01 -10.50
CA TYR A 39 -3.74 -2.13 -9.10
C TYR A 39 -2.37 -2.80 -8.95
N ASP A 40 -1.86 -3.45 -10.01
CA ASP A 40 -0.61 -4.21 -10.02
C ASP A 40 0.59 -3.42 -10.56
N GLY A 41 0.38 -2.19 -11.03
CA GLY A 41 1.41 -1.32 -11.60
C GLY A 41 1.87 -1.68 -13.01
N TRP A 42 1.27 -2.70 -13.64
CA TRP A 42 1.62 -3.09 -15.02
C TRP A 42 1.07 -2.10 -16.05
N TYR A 43 1.73 -2.03 -17.21
CA TYR A 43 1.34 -1.23 -18.39
C TYR A 43 1.26 0.29 -18.16
N ASN A 44 1.83 0.80 -17.06
CA ASN A 44 1.94 2.24 -16.83
C ASN A 44 2.95 2.90 -17.78
N ASN A 45 3.94 2.16 -18.28
CA ASN A 45 4.88 2.61 -19.31
C ASN A 45 4.67 1.82 -20.61
N LEU A 46 4.53 2.54 -21.73
CA LEU A 46 4.24 1.97 -23.04
C LEU A 46 5.36 1.06 -23.59
N ALA A 47 6.62 1.43 -23.37
CA ALA A 47 7.79 0.70 -23.88
C ALA A 47 8.25 -0.40 -22.91
N HIS A 48 8.01 -0.22 -21.61
CA HIS A 48 8.42 -1.13 -20.55
C HIS A 48 7.26 -1.41 -19.60
N PRO A 49 6.33 -2.31 -19.95
CA PRO A 49 5.12 -2.58 -19.19
C PRO A 49 5.33 -3.03 -17.73
N ASP A 50 6.52 -3.51 -17.39
CA ASP A 50 6.90 -4.05 -16.08
C ASP A 50 7.45 -2.98 -15.11
N TRP A 51 7.73 -1.75 -15.58
CA TRP A 51 8.32 -0.72 -14.74
C TRP A 51 7.36 -0.22 -13.65
N GLY A 52 7.75 -0.45 -12.39
CA GLY A 52 6.94 -0.08 -11.23
C GLY A 52 5.82 -1.08 -10.92
N SER A 53 5.81 -2.25 -11.57
CA SER A 53 4.91 -3.32 -11.21
C SER A 53 5.25 -3.91 -9.84
N ILE A 54 4.28 -4.59 -9.24
CA ILE A 54 4.51 -5.43 -8.06
C ILE A 54 5.60 -6.47 -8.32
N ASP A 55 6.33 -6.86 -7.27
CA ASP A 55 7.41 -7.84 -7.25
C ASP A 55 8.58 -7.57 -8.22
N SER A 56 8.62 -6.37 -8.81
CA SER A 56 9.77 -5.90 -9.59
C SER A 56 10.98 -5.60 -8.69
N GLN A 57 12.18 -5.71 -9.26
CA GLN A 57 13.42 -5.47 -8.52
C GLN A 57 13.60 -3.98 -8.23
N LEU A 58 14.04 -3.65 -7.01
CA LEU A 58 14.42 -2.26 -6.68
C LEU A 58 15.63 -1.84 -7.51
N THR A 59 15.54 -0.66 -8.12
CA THR A 59 16.62 -0.06 -8.89
C THR A 59 17.80 0.33 -7.99
N ARG A 60 19.01 0.26 -8.55
CA ARG A 60 20.26 0.54 -7.83
C ARG A 60 20.91 1.80 -8.40
N LYS A 61 21.22 2.77 -7.54
CA LYS A 61 21.96 3.99 -7.92
C LYS A 61 23.47 3.78 -8.05
N ALA A 62 24.00 2.76 -7.38
CA ALA A 62 25.42 2.40 -7.38
C ALA A 62 25.57 0.87 -7.48
N PRO A 63 26.72 0.36 -7.93
CA PRO A 63 26.99 -1.08 -7.92
C PRO A 63 26.83 -1.69 -6.52
N PRO A 64 26.34 -2.93 -6.39
CA PRO A 64 26.26 -3.60 -5.10
C PRO A 64 27.63 -3.83 -4.48
N SER A 65 27.69 -3.77 -3.14
CA SER A 65 28.87 -4.10 -2.35
C SER A 65 28.59 -5.34 -1.50
N TYR A 66 28.83 -6.52 -2.09
CA TYR A 66 28.79 -7.82 -1.41
C TYR A 66 30.21 -8.33 -1.14
N LEU A 67 30.37 -9.19 -0.13
CA LEU A 67 31.68 -9.75 0.23
C LEU A 67 32.24 -10.62 -0.90
N ASP A 68 31.37 -11.42 -1.52
CA ASP A 68 31.67 -12.33 -2.64
C ASP A 68 31.35 -11.71 -4.01
N GLY A 69 30.93 -10.44 -4.04
CA GLY A 69 30.48 -9.75 -5.25
C GLY A 69 29.08 -10.14 -5.73
N VAL A 70 28.38 -11.08 -5.07
CA VAL A 70 27.12 -11.64 -5.56
C VAL A 70 25.98 -11.50 -4.56
N TYR A 71 26.09 -12.08 -3.37
CA TYR A 71 24.98 -12.13 -2.41
C TYR A 71 25.40 -12.07 -0.94
N GLN A 72 26.64 -12.42 -0.60
CA GLN A 72 27.09 -12.42 0.79
C GLN A 72 27.19 -10.99 1.32
N MET A 73 26.59 -10.74 2.48
CA MET A 73 26.62 -9.42 3.11
C MET A 73 28.07 -8.98 3.36
N ALA A 74 28.46 -7.83 2.79
CA ALA A 74 29.75 -7.23 3.10
C ALA A 74 29.75 -6.63 4.51
N GLY A 75 30.93 -6.59 5.14
CA GLY A 75 31.13 -5.84 6.38
C GLY A 75 31.72 -6.59 7.56
N ALA A 76 32.34 -7.77 7.36
CA ALA A 76 33.04 -8.49 8.43
C ALA A 76 34.10 -7.65 9.16
N GLY A 77 34.74 -6.71 8.44
CA GLY A 77 35.70 -5.74 9.03
C GLY A 77 35.09 -4.39 9.45
N ARG A 78 33.77 -4.21 9.38
CA ARG A 78 33.07 -2.97 9.76
C ARG A 78 32.62 -3.05 11.22
N PRO A 79 32.56 -1.91 11.95
CA PRO A 79 31.98 -1.92 13.30
C PRO A 79 30.53 -2.38 13.26
N GLY A 80 30.11 -3.11 14.31
CA GLY A 80 28.76 -3.64 14.40
C GLY A 80 27.69 -2.54 14.35
N ALA A 81 26.55 -2.85 13.74
CA ALA A 81 25.44 -1.90 13.59
C ALA A 81 24.97 -1.29 14.93
N ARG A 82 24.99 -2.09 16.01
CA ARG A 82 24.64 -1.62 17.35
C ARG A 82 25.66 -0.63 17.91
N ALA A 83 26.95 -0.89 17.69
CA ALA A 83 28.02 0.00 18.14
C ALA A 83 27.93 1.37 17.43
N LEU A 84 27.67 1.37 16.12
CA LEU A 84 27.44 2.60 15.36
C LEU A 84 26.20 3.35 15.84
N SER A 85 25.08 2.66 16.08
CA SER A 85 23.86 3.26 16.61
C SER A 85 24.11 3.95 17.96
N GLN A 86 24.87 3.32 18.85
CA GLN A 86 25.22 3.90 20.14
C GLN A 86 26.18 5.09 20.02
N ALA A 87 27.13 5.03 19.10
CA ALA A 87 28.10 6.10 18.90
C ALA A 87 27.48 7.34 18.23
N LEU A 88 26.54 7.15 17.29
CA LEU A 88 26.03 8.23 16.43
C LEU A 88 24.61 8.70 16.76
N MET A 89 23.72 7.81 17.17
CA MET A 89 22.29 8.12 17.34
C MET A 89 21.87 8.31 18.80
N LYS A 90 22.77 8.08 19.76
CA LYS A 90 22.51 8.36 21.17
C LYS A 90 22.53 9.87 21.40
N GLY A 91 21.44 10.42 21.93
CA GLY A 91 21.29 11.86 22.17
C GLY A 91 20.20 12.16 23.20
N ARG A 92 19.94 13.45 23.43
CA ARG A 92 18.87 13.92 24.31
C ARG A 92 17.54 14.00 23.54
N ASP A 93 16.46 13.52 24.16
CA ASP A 93 15.12 13.58 23.60
C ASP A 93 14.52 15.00 23.68
N GLY A 94 13.35 15.20 23.04
CA GLY A 94 12.62 16.47 23.10
C GLY A 94 13.19 17.60 22.23
N LEU A 95 14.11 17.29 21.32
CA LEU A 95 14.60 18.25 20.33
C LEU A 95 13.51 18.51 19.28
N ALA A 96 12.91 19.71 19.32
CA ALA A 96 11.89 20.12 18.36
C ALA A 96 12.45 20.23 16.92
N SER A 97 11.57 20.04 15.94
CA SER A 97 11.93 20.22 14.53
C SER A 97 12.36 21.67 14.27
N ARG A 98 13.55 21.86 13.68
CA ARG A 98 14.04 23.20 13.26
C ARG A 98 13.14 23.89 12.25
N ARG A 99 12.27 23.13 11.57
CA ARG A 99 11.33 23.63 10.55
C ARG A 99 9.89 23.69 11.06
N ASN A 100 9.66 23.54 12.37
CA ASN A 100 8.33 23.52 12.99
C ASN A 100 7.37 22.51 12.35
N LEU A 101 7.91 21.37 11.90
CA LEU A 101 7.10 20.31 11.32
C LEU A 101 6.31 19.59 12.41
N THR A 102 5.06 19.25 12.07
CA THR A 102 4.17 18.52 12.95
C THR A 102 4.55 17.04 12.99
N VAL A 103 4.14 16.35 14.06
CA VAL A 103 4.32 14.90 14.17
C VAL A 103 3.55 14.16 13.07
N LEU A 104 2.39 14.69 12.65
CA LEU A 104 1.60 14.16 11.54
C LEU A 104 2.39 14.10 10.24
N PHE A 105 3.23 15.11 9.96
CA PHE A 105 4.09 15.11 8.77
C PHE A 105 5.00 13.88 8.71
N THR A 106 5.62 13.51 9.83
CA THR A 106 6.47 12.32 9.94
C THR A 106 5.69 11.03 9.73
N PHE A 107 4.51 10.90 10.35
CA PHE A 107 3.68 9.71 10.19
C PHE A 107 3.11 9.57 8.78
N PHE A 108 2.71 10.67 8.14
CA PHE A 108 2.25 10.65 6.76
C PHE A 108 3.37 10.20 5.81
N GLY A 109 4.60 10.67 6.04
CA GLY A 109 5.77 10.18 5.31
C GLY A 109 5.97 8.67 5.48
N LYS A 110 5.80 8.15 6.69
CA LYS A 110 5.88 6.71 6.94
C LYS A 110 4.78 5.91 6.24
N TRP A 111 3.56 6.44 6.20
CA TRP A 111 2.46 5.85 5.46
C TRP A 111 2.75 5.80 3.95
N GLY A 112 3.27 6.89 3.37
CA GLY A 112 3.67 6.93 1.96
C GLY A 112 4.84 6.01 1.61
N GLU A 113 5.77 5.75 2.54
CA GLU A 113 6.84 4.76 2.33
C GLU A 113 6.26 3.35 2.13
N ALA A 114 5.26 2.97 2.94
CA ALA A 114 4.66 1.64 2.92
C ALA A 114 3.92 1.32 1.61
N THR A 115 3.43 2.34 0.90
CA THR A 115 2.77 2.16 -0.40
C THR A 115 3.76 2.05 -1.56
N THR A 116 4.99 2.54 -1.38
CA THR A 116 6.00 2.61 -2.46
C THR A 116 6.89 1.37 -2.50
N SER A 117 7.25 0.80 -1.34
CA SER A 117 8.17 -0.33 -1.28
C SER A 117 7.95 -1.18 -0.05
N LEU A 118 7.75 -2.48 -0.27
CA LEU A 118 7.69 -3.49 0.79
C LEU A 118 8.82 -4.52 0.60
N LYS A 119 9.66 -4.69 1.62
CA LYS A 119 10.61 -5.81 1.69
C LYS A 119 10.12 -6.81 2.72
N ARG A 120 9.68 -7.97 2.26
CA ARG A 120 9.33 -9.08 3.16
C ARG A 120 10.59 -9.85 3.53
N SER A 121 10.77 -10.10 4.82
CA SER A 121 11.70 -11.12 5.28
C SER A 121 11.01 -12.47 5.15
N VAL A 122 11.68 -13.46 4.58
CA VAL A 122 11.21 -14.83 4.64
C VAL A 122 11.40 -15.30 6.08
N ASN A 123 10.31 -15.42 6.83
CA ASN A 123 10.34 -16.08 8.13
C ASN A 123 10.57 -17.58 7.87
N SER A 124 11.56 -18.17 8.53
CA SER A 124 11.76 -19.62 8.47
C SER A 124 10.57 -20.32 9.13
N VAL A 125 9.64 -20.82 8.31
CA VAL A 125 8.65 -21.79 8.73
C VAL A 125 8.78 -22.99 7.80
N HIS A 126 9.67 -23.91 8.18
CA HIS A 126 9.57 -25.30 7.78
C HIS A 126 9.96 -26.17 8.98
N PRO A 127 9.00 -26.62 9.82
CA PRO A 127 9.27 -27.69 10.76
C PRO A 127 9.30 -28.97 9.93
N ASN A 128 10.48 -29.50 9.63
CA ASN A 128 10.78 -30.90 9.21
C ASN A 128 11.99 -30.97 8.26
N LEU A 129 13.12 -30.41 8.68
CA LEU A 129 14.43 -30.95 8.31
C LEU A 129 15.25 -30.96 9.60
N GLY A 130 15.55 -32.17 10.08
CA GLY A 130 16.15 -32.39 11.39
C GLY A 130 17.49 -31.66 11.52
N GLY A 131 17.72 -31.07 12.70
CA GLY A 131 19.03 -30.53 13.04
C GLY A 131 18.97 -29.39 14.06
N LEU A 132 19.17 -29.76 15.32
CA LEU A 132 19.75 -28.92 16.39
C LEU A 132 18.94 -27.68 16.80
N PHE A 133 17.83 -27.91 17.52
CA PHE A 133 17.40 -26.98 18.56
C PHE A 133 17.71 -27.61 19.92
N TRP A 134 18.79 -27.14 20.54
CA TRP A 134 19.30 -27.58 21.84
C TRP A 134 18.36 -27.06 22.94
N TYR A 135 17.54 -27.94 23.54
CA TYR A 135 16.90 -27.63 24.82
C TYR A 135 17.84 -28.03 25.96
N PRO A 136 18.10 -27.17 26.95
CA PRO A 136 18.76 -27.60 28.18
C PRO A 136 17.78 -28.50 28.95
N ARG A 137 18.17 -29.77 29.13
CA ARG A 137 17.48 -30.75 29.97
C ARG A 137 17.64 -30.33 31.43
N LEU A 138 16.67 -29.59 31.95
CA LEU A 138 16.53 -29.34 33.39
C LEU A 138 16.16 -30.65 34.09
N GLY A 139 17.00 -31.03 35.05
CA GLY A 139 16.95 -32.31 35.73
C GLY A 139 15.76 -32.47 36.67
N TRP A 140 15.27 -33.70 36.73
CA TRP A 140 14.76 -34.34 37.94
C TRP A 140 14.89 -35.84 37.73
N GLU A 141 15.84 -36.44 38.42
CA GLU A 141 15.99 -37.88 38.55
C GLU A 141 14.95 -38.36 39.58
N THR A 142 14.18 -39.41 39.25
CA THR A 142 13.51 -40.22 40.27
C THR A 142 14.30 -41.52 40.45
N PRO A 143 14.63 -41.94 41.68
CA PRO A 143 15.45 -43.12 41.94
C PRO A 143 14.69 -44.43 41.63
N PRO A 144 15.42 -45.53 41.37
CA PRO A 144 14.84 -46.78 40.89
C PRO A 144 14.18 -47.59 42.00
N PHE A 145 13.03 -48.19 41.70
CA PHE A 145 12.51 -49.34 42.43
C PHE A 145 12.77 -50.62 41.63
N ARG A 146 13.59 -51.47 42.26
CA ARG A 146 13.78 -52.92 42.09
C ARG A 146 14.55 -53.45 40.88
#